data_AF-K2BZU6-F1
#
_entry.id   AF-K2BZU6-F1
#
_cell.length_a   1.000
_cell.length_b   1.000
_cell.length_c   1.000
_cell.angle_alpha   90.00
_cell.angle_beta   90.00
_cell.angle_gamma   90.00
#
_symmetry.space_group_name_H-M   'P 1'
#
loop_
_entity.id
_entity.type
_entity.pdbx_description
1 polymer ?
#
loop_
_entity_poly.entity_id
_entity_poly.type
_entity_poly.pdbx_seq_one_letter_code
_entity_poly.pdbx_strand_id
1 'polypeptide(L)'
;GKTTFVQGLAKALGIRQRIISPTFVIIRPHKLKTNKTFYHIDLYRLGKADPNNLGLKEIFLEKDAIVAIEWAEKIEKLLPKDTLKIKFKTLSENEREVTIENE
;
A
#
# COMPACT_ATOMS: atom_id res chain seq x y z
N GLY A 1 2.64 -10.74 -6.74
CA GLY A 1 3.78 -9.86 -6.44
C GLY A 1 3.42 -8.87 -5.34
N LYS A 2 2.69 -7.81 -5.70
CA LYS A 2 2.33 -6.69 -4.80
C LYS A 2 1.68 -7.13 -3.47
N THR A 3 0.52 -7.78 -3.49
CA THR A 3 -0.12 -8.27 -2.25
C THR A 3 0.76 -9.26 -1.47
N THR A 4 1.53 -10.10 -2.15
CA THR A 4 2.50 -11.02 -1.50
C THR A 4 3.56 -10.24 -0.72
N PHE A 5 4.10 -9.18 -1.31
CA PHE A 5 5.04 -8.28 -0.65
C PHE A 5 4.39 -7.60 0.57
N VAL A 6 3.17 -7.08 0.43
CA VAL A 6 2.43 -6.45 1.53
C VAL A 6 2.17 -7.44 2.68
N GLN A 7 1.87 -8.70 2.38
CA GLN A 7 1.76 -9.74 3.41
C GLN A 7 3.09 -9.96 4.15
N GLY A 8 4.22 -9.92 3.45
CA GLY A 8 5.54 -9.97 4.06
C GLY A 8 5.81 -8.77 4.96
N LEU A 9 5.51 -7.56 4.48
CA LEU A 9 5.62 -6.31 5.25
C LEU A 9 4.75 -6.38 6.52
N ALA A 10 3.50 -6.78 6.39
CA ALA A 10 2.58 -6.90 7.52
C ALA A 10 3.08 -7.87 8.60
N LYS A 11 3.67 -9.01 8.19
CA LYS A 11 4.31 -9.95 9.12
C LYS A 11 5.48 -9.29 9.86
N ALA A 12 6.33 -8.55 9.14
CA ALA A 12 7.44 -7.81 9.75
C ALA A 12 6.96 -6.72 10.73
N LEU A 13 5.79 -6.13 10.48
CA LEU A 13 5.11 -5.18 11.38
C LEU A 13 4.40 -5.87 12.57
N GLY A 14 4.46 -7.20 12.68
CA GLY A 14 3.90 -7.96 13.79
C GLY A 14 2.42 -8.35 13.63
N ILE A 15 1.83 -8.16 12.45
CA ILE A 15 0.47 -8.62 12.13
C ILE A 15 0.52 -10.14 11.91
N ARG A 16 -0.11 -10.90 12.81
CA ARG A 16 -0.12 -12.38 12.77
C ARG A 16 -1.18 -12.95 11.82
N GLN A 17 -2.28 -12.22 11.62
CA GLN A 17 -3.34 -12.64 10.72
C GLN A 17 -2.93 -12.46 9.25
N ARG A 18 -3.43 -13.33 8.38
CA ARG A 18 -3.24 -13.19 6.94
C ARG A 18 -3.95 -11.93 6.45
N ILE A 19 -3.21 -11.01 5.86
CA ILE A 19 -3.80 -9.87 5.14
C ILE A 19 -4.30 -10.34 3.77
N ILE A 20 -5.52 -9.93 3.43
CA ILE A 20 -6.11 -10.09 2.11
C ILE A 20 -6.14 -8.73 1.42
N SER A 21 -6.03 -8.72 0.09
CA SER A 21 -6.08 -7.46 -0.64
C SER A 21 -7.42 -6.74 -0.39
N PRO A 22 -7.40 -5.45 -0.04
CA PRO A 22 -8.61 -4.67 0.19
C PRO A 22 -9.27 -4.22 -1.11
N THR A 23 -9.05 -4.89 -2.24
CA THR A 23 -9.50 -4.49 -3.59
C THR A 23 -10.95 -3.96 -3.68
N PHE A 24 -11.88 -4.47 -2.86
CA PHE A 24 -13.28 -3.99 -2.82
C PHE A 24 -13.54 -2.86 -1.83
N VAL A 25 -12.85 -2.84 -0.70
CA VAL A 25 -12.99 -1.79 0.34
C VAL A 25 -12.02 -0.64 0.15
N ILE A 26 -11.08 -0.78 -0.80
CA ILE A 26 -9.99 0.11 -1.20
C ILE A 26 -8.95 0.34 -0.10
N ILE A 27 -9.36 0.67 1.11
CA ILE A 27 -8.50 0.97 2.25
C ILE A 27 -8.83 0.00 3.39
N ARG A 28 -7.79 -0.54 4.04
CA ARG A 28 -7.95 -1.37 5.22
C ARG A 28 -6.91 -1.01 6.29
N PRO A 29 -7.36 -0.44 7.42
CA PRO A 29 -6.49 -0.17 8.55
C PRO A 29 -6.24 -1.44 9.36
N HIS A 30 -5.01 -1.55 9.87
CA HIS A 30 -4.56 -2.59 10.78
C HIS A 30 -3.82 -1.95 11.95
N LYS A 31 -4.43 -1.97 13.13
CA LYS A 31 -3.77 -1.49 14.35
C LYS A 31 -2.60 -2.41 14.68
N LEU A 32 -1.43 -1.82 14.91
CA LEU A 32 -0.24 -2.56 15.34
C LEU A 32 -0.22 -2.68 16.87
N LYS A 33 0.72 -3.45 17.40
CA LYS A 33 0.96 -3.52 18.86
C LYS A 33 1.56 -2.24 19.41
N THR A 34 2.22 -1.46 18.56
CA THR A 34 2.66 -0.10 18.85
C THR A 34 1.46 0.86 18.69
N ASN A 35 1.65 2.15 18.94
CA ASN A 35 0.64 3.17 18.67
C ASN A 35 0.44 3.48 17.16
N LYS A 36 1.09 2.70 16.28
CA LYS A 36 1.03 2.90 14.83
C LYS A 36 -0.12 2.15 14.17
N THR A 37 -0.59 2.68 13.06
CA THR A 37 -1.59 2.04 12.20
C THR A 37 -0.95 1.70 10.85
N PHE A 38 -1.09 0.45 10.42
CA PHE A 38 -0.73 0.04 9.07
C PHE A 38 -1.95 0.14 8.15
N TYR A 39 -1.89 0.96 7.11
CA TYR A 39 -2.90 1.07 6.08
C TYR A 39 -2.48 0.28 4.84
N HIS A 40 -3.25 -0.76 4.52
CA HIS A 40 -3.17 -1.43 3.23
C HIS A 40 -4.20 -0.81 2.30
N ILE A 41 -3.74 -0.27 1.17
CA ILE A 41 -4.58 0.36 0.16
C ILE A 41 -4.39 -0.38 -1.16
N ASP A 42 -5.48 -0.72 -1.85
CA ASP A 42 -5.45 -1.30 -3.19
C ASP A 42 -6.38 -0.51 -4.12
N LEU A 43 -5.77 0.20 -5.06
CA LEU A 43 -6.47 1.06 -6.02
C LEU A 43 -6.81 0.34 -7.32
N TYR A 44 -6.64 -0.99 -7.43
CA TYR A 44 -6.92 -1.72 -8.67
C TYR A 44 -8.32 -1.44 -9.23
N ARG A 45 -9.33 -1.30 -8.37
CA ARG A 45 -10.73 -0.98 -8.74
C ARG A 45 -11.09 0.50 -8.70
N LEU A 46 -10.13 1.38 -8.45
CA LEU A 46 -10.34 2.82 -8.60
C LEU A 46 -10.63 3.13 -10.07
N GLY A 47 -11.91 3.27 -10.40
CA GLY A 47 -12.41 3.59 -11.74
C GLY A 47 -12.39 5.09 -11.98
N LYS A 48 -13.56 5.68 -12.27
CA LYS A 48 -13.73 7.14 -12.42
C LYS A 48 -13.95 7.87 -11.09
N ALA A 49 -13.87 7.16 -9.96
CA ALA A 49 -14.06 7.76 -8.65
C ALA A 49 -12.93 8.74 -8.35
N ASP A 50 -13.26 9.89 -7.75
CA ASP A 50 -12.27 10.88 -7.34
C ASP A 50 -11.48 10.36 -6.13
N PRO A 51 -10.15 10.15 -6.26
CA PRO A 51 -9.32 9.71 -5.15
C PRO A 51 -9.28 10.69 -3.98
N ASN A 52 -9.60 11.97 -4.19
CA ASN A 52 -9.67 12.95 -3.10
C ASN A 52 -10.78 12.62 -2.09
N ASN A 53 -11.82 11.87 -2.49
CA ASN A 53 -12.92 11.49 -1.61
C ASN A 53 -12.64 10.23 -0.79
N LEU A 54 -11.46 9.61 -0.95
CA LEU A 54 -11.10 8.37 -0.25
C LEU A 54 -10.47 8.61 1.12
N GLY A 55 -10.26 9.85 1.55
CA GLY A 55 -9.61 10.17 2.82
C GLY A 55 -8.10 9.95 2.83
N LEU A 56 -7.46 9.89 1.65
CA LEU A 56 -6.03 9.60 1.53
C LEU A 56 -5.15 10.69 2.13
N LYS A 57 -5.55 11.96 2.02
CA LYS A 57 -4.77 13.09 2.52
C LYS A 57 -4.68 13.06 4.04
N GLU A 58 -5.78 12.74 4.70
CA GLU A 58 -5.86 12.57 6.14
C GLU A 58 -4.95 11.44 6.59
N ILE A 59 -5.00 10.29 5.92
CA ILE A 59 -4.12 9.14 6.20
C ILE A 59 -2.64 9.51 6.04
N PHE A 60 -2.27 10.24 4.98
CA PHE A 60 -0.87 10.63 4.75
C PHE A 60 -0.33 11.64 5.77
N LEU A 61 -1.22 12.39 6.44
CA LEU A 61 -0.85 13.34 7.49
C LEU A 61 -0.76 12.71 8.89
N GLU A 62 -1.22 11.46 9.05
CA GLU A 62 -1.12 10.74 10.32
C GLU A 62 0.35 10.40 10.65
N LYS A 63 0.89 11.00 11.72
CA LYS A 63 2.29 10.82 12.15
C LYS A 63 2.67 9.36 12.43
N ASP A 64 1.71 8.58 12.91
CA ASP A 64 1.90 7.18 13.31
C ASP A 64 1.34 6.19 12.26
N ALA A 65 1.18 6.63 11.01
CA ALA A 65 0.76 5.76 9.91
C ALA A 65 1.94 5.12 9.19
N ILE A 66 1.76 3.85 8.82
CA ILE A 66 2.57 3.15 7.82
C ILE A 66 1.63 2.80 6.68
N VAL A 67 1.91 3.29 5.47
CA VAL A 67 0.98 3.13 4.34
C VAL A 67 1.63 2.31 3.24
N ALA A 68 0.95 1.25 2.80
CA ALA A 68 1.32 0.50 1.60
C ALA A 68 0.19 0.57 0.58
N ILE A 69 0.51 1.06 -0.62
CA ILE A 69 -0.46 1.32 -1.68
C ILE A 69 -0.13 0.44 -2.90
N GLU A 70 -1.05 -0.45 -3.26
CA GLU A 70 -1.03 -1.16 -4.53
C GLU A 70 -1.72 -0.32 -5.61
N TRP A 71 -1.16 -0.34 -6.84
CA TRP A 71 -1.65 0.46 -7.98
C TRP A 71 -1.62 1.98 -7.73
N ALA A 72 -0.57 2.44 -7.04
CA ALA A 72 -0.37 3.83 -6.63
C ALA A 72 -0.26 4.82 -7.80
N GLU A 73 0.07 4.35 -9.02
CA GLU A 73 0.10 5.15 -10.24
C GLU A 73 -1.23 5.88 -10.53
N LYS A 74 -2.35 5.38 -10.00
CA LYS A 74 -3.65 6.03 -10.15
C LYS A 74 -3.81 7.32 -9.36
N ILE A 75 -2.91 7.58 -8.41
CA ILE A 75 -2.94 8.76 -7.54
C ILE A 75 -1.58 9.45 -7.47
N GLU A 76 -0.74 9.31 -8.50
CA GLU A 76 0.66 9.77 -8.46
C GLU A 76 0.81 11.24 -8.02
N LYS A 77 -0.12 12.11 -8.42
CA LYS A 77 -0.13 13.53 -8.03
C LYS A 77 -0.48 13.82 -6.56
N LEU A 78 -1.04 12.83 -5.85
CA LEU A 78 -1.44 12.93 -4.44
C LEU A 78 -0.42 12.29 -3.50
N LEU A 79 0.54 11.52 -4.02
CA LEU A 79 1.53 10.84 -3.21
C LEU A 79 2.45 11.86 -2.50
N PRO A 80 2.82 11.62 -1.23
CA PRO A 80 3.88 12.38 -0.57
C PRO A 80 5.19 12.34 -1.37
N LYS A 81 6.00 13.41 -1.29
CA LYS A 81 7.26 13.50 -2.03
C LYS A 81 8.30 12.46 -1.59
N ASP A 82 8.26 12.04 -0.33
CA ASP A 82 9.13 11.05 0.28
C ASP A 82 8.59 9.62 0.12
N THR A 83 7.73 9.37 -0.87
CA THR A 83 7.18 8.04 -1.14
C THR A 83 8.24 7.12 -1.73
N LEU A 84 8.55 6.03 -1.03
CA LEU A 84 9.37 4.95 -1.56
C LEU A 84 8.59 4.17 -2.64
N LYS A 85 9.06 4.20 -3.89
CA LYS A 85 8.43 3.47 -5.00
C LYS A 85 9.04 2.07 -5.13
N ILE A 86 8.19 1.05 -5.07
CA ILE A 86 8.59 -0.36 -5.26
C ILE A 86 7.94 -0.89 -6.53
N LYS A 87 8.76 -1.17 -7.55
CA LYS A 87 8.32 -1.69 -8.84
C LYS A 87 8.55 -3.19 -8.90
N PHE A 88 7.60 -3.90 -9.51
CA PHE A 88 7.66 -5.34 -9.72
C PHE A 88 7.53 -5.64 -11.20
N LYS A 89 8.50 -6.35 -11.76
CA LYS A 89 8.49 -6.83 -13.15
C LYS A 89 8.46 -8.36 -13.16
N THR A 90 7.60 -8.93 -14.00
CA THR A 90 7.54 -10.39 -14.20
C THR A 90 8.65 -10.82 -15.14
N LEU A 91 9.53 -11.73 -14.69
CA LEU A 91 10.59 -12.33 -15.51
C LEU A 91 10.19 -13.71 -16.01
N SER A 92 9.57 -14.52 -15.14
CA SER A 92 9.05 -15.85 -15.45
C SER A 92 7.86 -16.18 -14.53
N GLU A 93 7.34 -17.41 -14.58
CA GLU A 93 6.26 -17.86 -13.71
C GLU A 93 6.57 -17.59 -12.22
N ASN A 94 7.77 -18.00 -11.77
CA ASN A 94 8.17 -17.97 -10.36
C ASN A 94 9.20 -16.89 -10.02
N GLU A 95 9.59 -16.05 -10.97
CA GLU A 95 10.62 -15.02 -10.76
C GLU A 95 10.09 -13.61 -10.99
N ARG A 96 10.47 -12.68 -10.11
CA ARG A 96 10.14 -11.26 -10.20
C ARG A 96 11.40 -10.44 -9.98
N GLU A 97 11.61 -9.44 -10.82
CA GLU A 97 12.55 -8.36 -10.55
C GLU A 97 11.84 -7.30 -9.70
N VAL A 98 12.51 -6.87 -8.62
CA VAL A 98 11.99 -5.85 -7.70
C VAL A 98 12.99 -4.70 -7.66
N THR A 99 12.52 -3.51 -8.01
CA THR A 99 13.32 -2.28 -7.95
C THR A 99 12.74 -1.36 -6.89
N ILE A 100 13.61 -0.82 -6.05
CA ILE A 100 13.25 0.17 -5.04
C ILE A 100 13.88 1.49 -5.44
N GLU A 101 13.04 2.51 -5.61
CA GLU A 101 13.43 3.86 -5.99
C GLU A 101 13.03 4.82 -4.86
N ASN A 102 13.96 5.69 -4.49
CA ASN A 102 13.69 6.83 -3.63
C ASN A 102 13.80 8.07 -4.52
N GLU A 103 12.77 8.92 -4.55
CA GLU A 103 12.87 10.23 -5.21
C GLU A 103 13.74 11.21 -4.41
#